data_AF-A0A2C9YEZ5-F1
#
_entry.id   AF-A0A2C9YEZ5-F1
#
_cell.length_a   1.000
_cell.length_b   1.000
_cell.length_c   1.000
_cell.angle_alpha   90.00
_cell.angle_beta   90.00
_cell.angle_gamma   90.00
#
_symmetry.space_group_name_H-M   'P 1'
#
loop_
_entity.id
_entity.type
_entity.pdbx_description
1 polymer ?
#
loop_
_entity_poly.entity_id
_entity_poly.type
_entity_poly.pdbx_seq_one_letter_code
_entity_poly.pdbx_strand_id
1 'polypeptide(L)'
;MILKRSYQALLLVMSVFLLLMSFFIPLNKASAEVINHEKYNMDWAYSPQYGKDVRTELLKNASGQIAYCLVYGLKSPNGQDLPESGRTNDIVYRVLLNGYPQKSPEELGVSTWEQAHYSTQLALWNSLGQINTAELQFKDAAVEKATKAIIHAADQSQDTQDVYMNVVPTDKKEAQLKGEYFETTTYTVQTNAKKGTFKVQMNNAPQGTRVVTEQGEAKEMFLIGEKFRILVPKSSKSNELSLKVVSNLTNYNAIAYKGTETIQDATVLLERSTEQVSTDLQVYWKANGSLKVMKVDE
;
A
#
# COMPACT_ATOMS: atom_id res chain seq x y z
N MET A 1 -6.96 -54.24 22.19
CA MET A 1 -7.13 -53.08 23.10
C MET A 1 -8.43 -52.37 22.71
N ILE A 2 -9.51 -52.58 23.46
CA ILE A 2 -10.84 -52.04 23.13
C ILE A 2 -10.87 -50.58 23.61
N LEU A 3 -10.85 -49.64 22.68
CA LEU A 3 -10.97 -48.22 22.98
C LEU A 3 -12.36 -47.97 23.61
N LYS A 4 -12.43 -47.34 24.79
CA LYS A 4 -13.73 -47.03 25.42
C LYS A 4 -14.60 -46.23 24.45
N ARG A 5 -15.89 -46.55 24.39
CA ARG A 5 -16.90 -45.95 23.48
C ARG A 5 -16.92 -44.41 23.50
N SER A 6 -16.52 -43.81 24.63
CA SER A 6 -16.34 -42.37 24.79
C SER A 6 -15.22 -41.78 23.92
N TYR A 7 -14.11 -42.49 23.73
CA TYR A 7 -13.00 -42.05 22.87
C TYR A 7 -13.34 -42.18 21.38
N GLN A 8 -14.15 -43.19 21.00
CA GLN A 8 -14.64 -43.33 19.63
C GLN A 8 -15.60 -42.19 19.26
N ALA A 9 -16.48 -41.79 20.18
CA ALA A 9 -17.34 -40.63 20.00
C ALA A 9 -16.54 -39.32 19.92
N LEU A 10 -15.50 -39.15 20.76
CA LEU A 10 -14.62 -37.98 20.72
C LEU A 10 -13.87 -37.87 19.39
N LEU A 11 -13.35 -38.97 18.85
CA LEU A 11 -12.66 -39.01 17.57
C LEU A 11 -13.60 -38.69 16.39
N LEU A 12 -14.85 -39.15 16.43
CA LEU A 12 -15.87 -38.80 15.44
C LEU A 12 -16.25 -37.32 15.50
N VAL A 13 -16.40 -36.75 16.70
CA VAL A 13 -16.71 -35.31 16.85
C VAL A 13 -15.54 -34.45 16.36
N MET A 14 -14.30 -34.84 16.68
CA MET A 14 -13.12 -34.08 16.28
C MET A 14 -12.87 -34.14 14.76
N SER A 15 -13.18 -35.26 14.11
CA SER A 15 -13.08 -35.40 12.65
C SER A 15 -14.16 -34.63 11.91
N VAL A 16 -15.40 -34.59 12.42
CA VAL A 16 -16.46 -33.72 11.89
C VAL A 16 -16.11 -32.24 12.09
N PHE A 17 -15.49 -31.88 13.22
CA PHE A 17 -15.05 -30.51 13.50
C PHE A 17 -13.91 -30.06 12.58
N LEU A 18 -12.96 -30.95 12.25
CA LEU A 18 -11.91 -30.66 11.25
C LEU A 18 -12.48 -30.51 9.83
N LEU A 19 -13.46 -31.34 9.46
CA LEU A 19 -14.19 -31.19 8.19
C LEU A 19 -14.94 -29.85 8.13
N LEU A 20 -15.60 -29.43 9.22
CA LEU A 20 -16.28 -28.13 9.29
C LEU A 20 -15.31 -26.95 9.26
N MET A 21 -14.14 -27.06 9.90
CA MET A 21 -13.09 -26.04 9.83
C MET A 21 -12.47 -25.90 8.43
N SER A 22 -12.45 -26.97 7.62
CA SER A 22 -12.00 -26.87 6.21
C SER A 22 -12.93 -26.03 5.32
N PHE A 23 -14.21 -25.84 5.70
CA PHE A 23 -15.12 -24.90 5.05
C PHE A 23 -14.93 -23.44 5.48
N PHE A 24 -14.21 -23.18 6.58
CA PHE A 24 -13.86 -21.83 7.06
C PHE A 24 -12.46 -21.39 6.68
N ILE A 25 -11.69 -22.22 5.97
CA ILE A 25 -10.52 -21.72 5.25
C ILE A 25 -11.07 -20.82 4.14
N PRO A 26 -10.80 -19.51 4.14
CA PRO A 26 -11.09 -18.71 2.97
C PRO A 26 -10.29 -19.33 1.84
N LEU A 27 -10.97 -20.04 0.93
CA LEU A 27 -10.47 -20.16 -0.43
C LEU A 27 -10.15 -18.73 -0.82
N ASN A 28 -8.88 -18.39 -1.01
CA ASN A 28 -8.49 -17.18 -1.69
C ASN A 28 -9.30 -17.21 -2.98
N LYS A 29 -10.41 -16.46 -3.02
CA LYS A 29 -11.11 -16.23 -4.28
C LYS A 29 -10.06 -15.50 -5.08
N ALA A 30 -9.37 -16.22 -5.97
CA ALA A 30 -8.58 -15.61 -7.01
C ALA A 30 -9.55 -14.64 -7.69
N SER A 31 -9.38 -13.35 -7.42
CA SER A 31 -10.21 -12.34 -8.05
C SER A 31 -9.84 -12.41 -9.51
N ALA A 32 -10.72 -12.96 -10.34
CA ALA A 32 -10.54 -12.90 -11.77
C ALA A 32 -11.05 -11.55 -12.24
N GLU A 33 -10.31 -10.93 -13.15
CA GLU A 33 -10.66 -9.64 -13.72
C GLU A 33 -10.85 -9.82 -15.23
N VAL A 34 -11.96 -9.29 -15.75
CA VAL A 34 -12.20 -9.24 -17.19
C VAL A 34 -11.37 -8.13 -17.78
N ILE A 35 -10.44 -8.47 -18.67
CA ILE A 35 -9.61 -7.49 -19.38
C ILE A 35 -9.98 -7.49 -20.87
N ASN A 36 -10.32 -6.31 -21.37
CA ASN A 36 -10.62 -6.04 -22.78
C ASN A 36 -9.51 -5.23 -23.42
N HIS A 37 -9.51 -5.17 -24.74
CA HIS A 37 -8.54 -4.41 -25.52
C HIS A 37 -9.21 -3.48 -26.54
N GLU A 38 -8.58 -2.33 -26.77
CA GLU A 38 -8.95 -1.34 -27.76
C GLU A 38 -7.74 -1.06 -28.66
N LYS A 39 -7.96 -1.10 -29.98
CA LYS A 39 -6.92 -0.76 -30.96
C LYS A 39 -6.86 0.74 -31.17
N TYR A 40 -5.65 1.25 -31.36
CA TYR A 40 -5.41 2.62 -31.76
C TYR A 40 -4.29 2.67 -32.81
N ASN A 41 -4.19 3.79 -33.53
CA ASN A 41 -3.14 4.00 -34.53
C ASN A 41 -1.98 4.79 -33.90
N MET A 42 -0.76 4.44 -34.29
CA MET A 42 0.47 5.08 -33.82
C MET A 42 1.55 4.89 -34.86
N ASP A 43 2.53 5.80 -34.87
CA ASP A 43 3.78 5.63 -35.60
C ASP A 43 4.69 4.63 -34.86
N TRP A 44 4.33 3.35 -34.96
CA TRP A 44 4.98 2.25 -34.24
C TRP A 44 6.49 2.21 -34.53
N ALA A 45 7.30 2.14 -33.47
CA ALA A 45 8.73 1.95 -33.59
C ALA A 45 9.03 0.59 -34.24
N TYR A 46 10.00 0.55 -35.14
CA TYR A 46 10.44 -0.68 -35.79
C TYR A 46 11.55 -1.34 -34.96
N SER A 47 11.45 -2.65 -34.72
CA SER A 47 12.50 -3.42 -34.08
C SER A 47 13.28 -4.21 -35.13
N PRO A 48 14.57 -3.88 -35.37
CA PRO A 48 15.44 -4.69 -36.22
C PRO A 48 15.59 -6.13 -35.72
N GLN A 49 15.64 -6.32 -34.40
CA GLN A 49 15.71 -7.63 -33.76
C GLN A 49 14.55 -8.55 -34.17
N TYR A 50 13.33 -8.02 -34.27
CA TYR A 50 12.13 -8.79 -34.63
C TYR A 50 11.72 -8.65 -36.10
N GLY A 51 12.39 -7.79 -36.88
CA GLY A 51 12.05 -7.53 -38.27
C GLY A 51 10.65 -6.94 -38.48
N LYS A 52 10.07 -6.26 -37.48
CA LYS A 52 8.69 -5.76 -37.51
C LYS A 52 8.46 -4.58 -36.58
N ASP A 53 7.36 -3.88 -36.80
CA ASP A 53 6.84 -2.85 -35.88
C ASP A 53 6.49 -3.46 -34.51
N VAL A 54 6.88 -2.77 -33.44
CA VAL A 54 6.49 -3.09 -32.06
C VAL A 54 5.14 -2.47 -31.78
N ARG A 55 4.07 -3.27 -31.88
CA ARG A 55 2.69 -2.81 -31.70
C ARG A 55 2.15 -3.19 -30.33
N THR A 56 1.22 -2.40 -29.84
CA THR A 56 0.42 -2.71 -28.65
C THR A 56 -1.03 -2.26 -28.85
N GLU A 57 -1.86 -2.58 -27.88
CA GLU A 57 -3.27 -2.21 -27.79
C GLU A 57 -3.53 -1.67 -26.38
N LEU A 58 -4.55 -0.82 -26.23
CA LEU A 58 -4.94 -0.30 -24.92
C LEU A 58 -5.73 -1.38 -24.20
N LEU A 59 -5.25 -1.87 -23.05
CA LEU A 59 -5.99 -2.82 -22.25
C LEU A 59 -6.75 -2.10 -21.14
N LYS A 60 -7.99 -2.52 -20.87
CA LYS A 60 -8.79 -2.00 -19.75
C LYS A 60 -9.46 -3.14 -19.00
N ASN A 61 -9.49 -3.04 -17.68
CA ASN A 61 -10.31 -3.91 -16.86
C ASN A 61 -11.79 -3.49 -16.89
N ALA A 62 -12.68 -4.27 -16.25
CA ALA A 62 -14.12 -4.00 -16.27
C ALA A 62 -14.49 -2.65 -15.62
N SER A 63 -13.63 -2.15 -14.73
CA SER A 63 -13.78 -0.85 -14.07
C SER A 63 -13.20 0.33 -14.88
N GLY A 64 -12.67 0.07 -16.08
CA GLY A 64 -12.08 1.09 -16.96
C GLY A 64 -10.64 1.49 -16.61
N GLN A 65 -10.00 0.81 -15.67
CA GLN A 65 -8.59 1.04 -15.32
C GLN A 65 -7.69 0.44 -16.38
N ILE A 66 -6.63 1.17 -16.74
CA ILE A 66 -5.69 0.76 -17.78
C ILE A 66 -4.84 -0.41 -17.26
N ALA A 67 -4.79 -1.48 -18.05
CA ALA A 67 -3.88 -2.59 -17.88
C ALA A 67 -2.72 -2.49 -18.89
N TYR A 68 -1.59 -3.08 -18.55
CA TYR A 68 -0.43 -3.16 -19.44
C TYR A 68 -0.02 -4.61 -19.70
N CYS A 69 0.52 -4.83 -20.89
CA CYS A 69 1.04 -6.10 -21.36
C CYS A 69 2.32 -6.46 -20.61
N LEU A 70 2.37 -7.64 -19.98
CA LEU A 70 3.59 -8.14 -19.33
C LEU A 70 4.43 -9.04 -20.25
N VAL A 71 3.89 -9.52 -21.38
CA VAL A 71 4.62 -10.45 -22.27
C VAL A 71 4.50 -10.01 -23.74
N TYR A 72 5.60 -9.51 -24.31
CA TYR A 72 5.67 -9.17 -25.71
C TYR A 72 5.55 -10.42 -26.60
N GLY A 73 4.74 -10.33 -27.64
CA GLY A 73 4.58 -11.37 -28.66
C GLY A 73 3.40 -12.32 -28.46
N LEU A 74 2.75 -12.30 -27.29
CA LEU A 74 1.48 -12.99 -27.06
C LEU A 74 0.28 -12.08 -27.36
N LYS A 75 -0.91 -12.67 -27.54
CA LYS A 75 -2.13 -11.91 -27.85
C LYS A 75 -2.66 -11.20 -26.61
N SER A 76 -3.21 -10.00 -26.80
CA SER A 76 -3.99 -9.29 -25.79
C SER A 76 -5.21 -10.08 -25.33
N PRO A 77 -5.61 -9.95 -24.05
CA PRO A 77 -6.91 -10.40 -23.59
C PRO A 77 -8.03 -9.65 -24.32
N ASN A 78 -9.13 -10.36 -24.59
CA ASN A 78 -10.32 -9.87 -25.24
C ASN A 78 -11.58 -10.40 -24.53
N GLY A 79 -11.74 -9.97 -23.27
CA GLY A 79 -12.92 -10.29 -22.47
C GLY A 79 -12.82 -11.61 -21.70
N GLN A 80 -11.64 -12.23 -21.62
CA GLN A 80 -11.43 -13.37 -20.73
C GLN A 80 -11.27 -12.92 -19.27
N ASP A 81 -11.75 -13.76 -18.36
CA ASP A 81 -11.44 -13.68 -16.93
C ASP A 81 -10.00 -14.12 -16.70
N LEU A 82 -9.15 -13.18 -16.29
CA LEU A 82 -7.77 -13.46 -15.92
C LEU A 82 -7.64 -13.50 -14.39
N PRO A 83 -7.19 -14.63 -13.78
CA PRO A 83 -7.04 -14.70 -12.34
C PRO A 83 -5.86 -13.83 -11.85
N GLU A 84 -6.07 -13.10 -10.75
CA GLU A 84 -5.01 -12.42 -10.03
C GLU A 84 -3.95 -13.44 -9.56
N SER A 85 -2.68 -13.19 -9.91
CA SER A 85 -1.53 -14.04 -9.56
C SER A 85 -0.56 -13.37 -8.57
N GLY A 86 -0.99 -12.27 -7.95
CA GLY A 86 -0.22 -11.52 -6.95
C GLY A 86 0.31 -10.18 -7.47
N ARG A 87 1.42 -9.71 -6.91
CA ARG A 87 2.07 -8.44 -7.30
C ARG A 87 3.21 -8.71 -8.29
N THR A 88 3.40 -7.80 -9.24
CA THR A 88 4.63 -7.77 -10.03
C THR A 88 5.80 -7.29 -9.18
N ASN A 89 7.02 -7.31 -9.72
CA ASN A 89 8.19 -6.76 -9.04
C ASN A 89 8.13 -5.21 -8.97
N ASP A 90 9.02 -4.61 -8.16
CA ASP A 90 9.03 -3.17 -7.95
C ASP A 90 9.49 -2.37 -9.18
N ILE A 91 10.27 -2.96 -10.11
CA ILE A 91 10.64 -2.24 -11.33
C ILE A 91 9.42 -2.01 -12.24
N VAL A 92 8.53 -3.00 -12.39
CA VAL A 92 7.24 -2.83 -13.09
C VAL A 92 6.41 -1.76 -12.40
N TYR A 93 6.29 -1.83 -11.07
CA TYR A 93 5.57 -0.83 -10.28
C TYR A 93 6.08 0.59 -10.52
N ARG A 94 7.41 0.80 -10.48
CA ARG A 94 8.01 2.12 -10.71
C ARG A 94 7.80 2.62 -12.14
N VAL A 95 7.81 1.75 -13.14
CA VAL A 95 7.44 2.15 -14.51
C VAL A 95 5.99 2.63 -14.56
N LEU A 96 5.06 1.89 -13.95
CA LEU A 96 3.64 2.26 -13.94
C LEU A 96 3.37 3.56 -13.16
N LEU A 97 4.09 3.81 -12.06
CA LEU A 97 4.01 5.07 -11.30
C LEU A 97 4.52 6.28 -12.09
N ASN A 98 5.55 6.09 -12.91
CA ASN A 98 6.19 7.16 -13.67
C ASN A 98 5.68 7.28 -15.11
N GLY A 99 4.77 6.40 -15.52
CA GLY A 99 4.15 6.38 -16.84
C GLY A 99 2.66 6.75 -16.82
N TYR A 100 2.01 6.56 -17.95
CA TYR A 100 0.59 6.80 -18.13
C TYR A 100 -0.25 5.67 -17.48
N PRO A 101 -1.41 5.94 -16.84
CA PRO A 101 -2.05 7.24 -16.67
C PRO A 101 -1.68 7.97 -15.37
N GLN A 102 -0.70 7.48 -14.59
CA GLN A 102 -0.27 8.18 -13.36
C GLN A 102 0.37 9.53 -13.67
N LYS A 103 1.03 9.62 -14.83
CA LYS A 103 1.48 10.84 -15.47
C LYS A 103 0.61 11.16 -16.68
N SER A 104 0.18 12.41 -16.77
CA SER A 104 -0.53 12.94 -17.93
C SER A 104 0.37 12.96 -19.18
N PRO A 105 -0.21 12.98 -20.40
CA PRO A 105 0.56 13.18 -21.63
C PRO A 105 1.50 14.39 -21.55
N GLU A 106 1.03 15.50 -20.99
CA GLU A 106 1.77 16.75 -20.85
C GLU A 106 2.97 16.59 -19.89
N GLU A 107 2.79 15.91 -18.75
CA GLU A 107 3.88 15.60 -17.82
C GLU A 107 4.95 14.70 -18.46
N LEU A 108 4.54 13.81 -19.37
CA LEU A 108 5.44 12.94 -20.13
C LEU A 108 6.07 13.63 -21.35
N GLY A 109 5.66 14.86 -21.66
CA GLY A 109 6.17 15.64 -22.78
C GLY A 109 5.69 15.14 -24.15
N VAL A 110 4.51 14.51 -24.20
CA VAL A 110 3.84 14.06 -25.43
C VAL A 110 2.50 14.77 -25.61
N SER A 111 1.92 14.70 -26.80
CA SER A 111 0.71 15.47 -27.15
C SER A 111 -0.59 14.66 -27.06
N THR A 112 -0.51 13.33 -27.03
CA THR A 112 -1.69 12.46 -27.00
C THR A 112 -1.59 11.36 -25.96
N TRP A 113 -2.74 10.84 -25.54
CA TRP A 113 -2.78 9.70 -24.62
C TRP A 113 -2.23 8.43 -25.28
N GLU A 114 -2.37 8.27 -26.60
CA GLU A 114 -1.83 7.13 -27.34
C GLU A 114 -0.30 7.11 -27.27
N GLN A 115 0.35 8.28 -27.43
CA GLN A 115 1.80 8.41 -27.31
C GLN A 115 2.23 8.08 -25.88
N ALA A 116 1.52 8.63 -24.89
CA ALA A 116 1.81 8.40 -23.46
C ALA A 116 1.69 6.92 -23.07
N HIS A 117 0.60 6.27 -23.49
CA HIS A 117 0.37 4.85 -23.30
C HIS A 117 1.44 4.01 -23.99
N TYR A 118 1.75 4.30 -25.27
CA TYR A 118 2.74 3.53 -26.02
C TYR A 118 4.14 3.65 -25.42
N SER A 119 4.57 4.86 -25.04
CA SER A 119 5.85 5.07 -24.35
C SER A 119 5.93 4.30 -23.03
N THR A 120 4.83 4.24 -22.28
CA THR A 120 4.77 3.47 -21.02
C THR A 120 4.87 1.97 -21.28
N GLN A 121 4.19 1.45 -22.30
CA GLN A 121 4.27 0.04 -22.67
C GLN A 121 5.68 -0.36 -23.16
N LEU A 122 6.33 0.48 -23.95
CA LEU A 122 7.72 0.26 -24.38
C LEU A 122 8.69 0.26 -23.19
N ALA A 123 8.54 1.22 -22.28
CA ALA A 123 9.34 1.30 -21.06
C ALA A 123 9.16 0.04 -20.20
N LEU A 124 7.93 -0.45 -20.07
CA LEU A 124 7.63 -1.66 -19.31
C LEU A 124 8.31 -2.90 -19.92
N TRP A 125 8.17 -3.11 -21.23
CA TRP A 125 8.84 -4.22 -21.91
C TRP A 125 10.36 -4.13 -21.86
N ASN A 126 10.92 -2.91 -21.88
CA ASN A 126 12.35 -2.69 -21.69
C ASN A 126 12.82 -3.09 -20.29
N SER A 127 12.12 -2.63 -19.25
CA SER A 127 12.45 -2.96 -17.86
C SER A 127 12.28 -4.45 -17.54
N LEU A 128 11.45 -5.16 -18.31
CA LEU A 128 11.31 -6.62 -18.25
C LEU A 128 12.35 -7.37 -19.11
N GLY A 129 13.24 -6.66 -19.81
CA GLY A 129 14.28 -7.26 -20.66
C GLY A 129 13.75 -7.89 -21.95
N GLN A 130 12.52 -7.58 -22.36
CA GLN A 130 11.87 -8.18 -23.52
C GLN A 130 12.09 -7.40 -24.80
N ILE A 131 12.34 -6.09 -24.70
CA ILE A 131 12.63 -5.21 -25.84
C ILE A 131 13.79 -4.30 -25.45
N ASN A 132 14.85 -4.25 -26.25
CA ASN A 132 15.89 -3.24 -26.08
C ASN A 132 15.46 -1.93 -26.77
N THR A 133 14.99 -0.95 -25.99
CA THR A 133 14.53 0.34 -26.55
C THR A 133 15.64 1.14 -27.22
N ALA A 134 16.91 0.91 -26.88
CA ALA A 134 18.04 1.58 -27.53
C ALA A 134 18.27 1.11 -28.98
N GLU A 135 17.74 -0.05 -29.36
CA GLU A 135 17.86 -0.61 -30.71
C GLU A 135 16.62 -0.36 -31.58
N LEU A 136 15.56 0.23 -31.01
CA LEU A 136 14.35 0.55 -31.76
C LEU A 136 14.58 1.73 -32.71
N GLN A 137 14.04 1.61 -33.91
CA GLN A 137 13.93 2.71 -34.85
C GLN A 137 12.61 3.43 -34.60
N PHE A 138 12.66 4.46 -33.75
CA PHE A 138 11.51 5.31 -33.45
C PHE A 138 11.12 6.14 -34.67
N LYS A 139 9.82 6.17 -34.97
CA LYS A 139 9.24 7.03 -36.01
C LYS A 139 8.72 8.35 -35.43
N ASP A 140 8.59 8.41 -34.10
CA ASP A 140 8.14 9.57 -33.33
C ASP A 140 9.17 9.87 -32.21
N ALA A 141 9.81 11.04 -32.31
CA ALA A 141 10.84 11.48 -31.37
C ALA A 141 10.29 11.83 -29.97
N ALA A 142 9.01 12.24 -29.86
CA ALA A 142 8.38 12.51 -28.58
C ALA A 142 8.15 11.19 -27.82
N VAL A 143 7.72 10.14 -28.52
CA VAL A 143 7.58 8.78 -27.96
C VAL A 143 8.92 8.25 -27.48
N GLU A 144 9.99 8.42 -28.27
CA GLU A 144 11.35 8.02 -27.87
C GLU A 144 11.78 8.71 -26.57
N LYS A 145 11.63 10.04 -26.52
CA LYS A 145 12.00 10.84 -25.36
C LYS A 145 11.22 10.45 -24.11
N ALA A 146 9.91 10.29 -24.22
CA ALA A 146 9.05 9.87 -23.11
C ALA A 146 9.39 8.46 -22.62
N THR A 147 9.63 7.51 -23.53
CA THR A 147 10.04 6.14 -23.18
C THR A 147 11.32 6.15 -22.34
N LYS A 148 12.35 6.89 -22.79
CA LYS A 148 13.62 7.03 -22.06
C LYS A 148 13.45 7.71 -20.71
N ALA A 149 12.59 8.73 -20.63
CA ALA A 149 12.31 9.44 -19.39
C ALA A 149 11.62 8.54 -18.34
N ILE A 150 10.65 7.72 -18.76
CA ILE A 150 9.96 6.77 -17.88
C ILE A 150 10.94 5.72 -17.34
N ILE A 151 11.77 5.12 -18.21
CA ILE A 151 12.79 4.14 -17.80
C ILE A 151 13.75 4.78 -16.79
N HIS A 152 14.27 5.97 -17.12
CA HIS A 152 15.19 6.68 -16.23
C HIS A 152 14.57 6.99 -14.87
N ALA A 153 13.33 7.48 -14.83
CA ALA A 153 12.62 7.76 -13.59
C ALA A 153 12.38 6.48 -12.77
N ALA A 154 12.02 5.37 -13.43
CA ALA A 154 11.84 4.08 -12.78
C ALA A 154 13.14 3.51 -12.20
N ASP A 155 14.28 3.72 -12.86
CA ASP A 155 15.60 3.27 -12.39
C ASP A 155 16.13 4.11 -11.23
N GLN A 156 15.78 5.40 -11.16
CA GLN A 156 16.19 6.29 -10.07
C GLN A 156 15.26 6.22 -8.84
N SER A 157 13.98 5.87 -9.04
CA SER A 157 13.02 5.81 -7.93
C SER A 157 13.36 4.69 -6.94
N GLN A 158 13.15 5.00 -5.65
CA GLN A 158 13.27 4.06 -4.54
C GLN A 158 11.88 3.58 -4.04
N ASP A 159 10.82 3.85 -4.81
CA ASP A 159 9.47 3.44 -4.46
C ASP A 159 9.34 1.91 -4.50
N THR A 160 8.69 1.38 -3.47
CA THR A 160 8.39 -0.04 -3.30
C THR A 160 6.88 -0.23 -3.08
N GLN A 161 6.38 -1.42 -3.39
CA GLN A 161 4.98 -1.78 -3.14
C GLN A 161 4.72 -2.18 -1.68
N ASP A 162 5.76 -2.48 -0.90
CA ASP A 162 5.61 -2.80 0.51
C ASP A 162 5.33 -1.54 1.33
N VAL A 163 4.26 -1.59 2.11
CA VAL A 163 3.85 -0.46 2.95
C VAL A 163 4.69 -0.45 4.22
N TYR A 164 5.33 0.68 4.52
CA TYR A 164 6.01 0.90 5.80
C TYR A 164 5.21 1.84 6.68
N MET A 165 5.29 1.64 8.00
CA MET A 165 4.80 2.58 8.99
C MET A 165 5.77 2.64 10.18
N ASN A 166 6.04 3.84 10.65
CA ASN A 166 6.70 4.07 11.92
C ASN A 166 6.00 5.19 12.70
N VAL A 167 6.20 5.24 14.01
CA VAL A 167 5.67 6.29 14.89
C VAL A 167 6.84 6.95 15.62
N VAL A 168 6.94 8.26 15.50
CA VAL A 168 8.05 9.06 16.05
C VAL A 168 7.50 10.07 17.05
N PRO A 169 8.13 10.26 18.23
CA PRO A 169 9.34 9.58 18.70
C PRO A 169 9.09 8.14 19.20
N THR A 170 10.12 7.30 19.13
CA THR A 170 10.09 5.89 19.57
C THR A 170 10.51 5.68 21.02
N ASP A 171 11.37 6.55 21.55
CA ASP A 171 11.88 6.40 22.92
C ASP A 171 10.79 6.64 23.96
N LYS A 172 10.93 5.98 25.11
CA LYS A 172 10.10 6.28 26.28
C LYS A 172 10.31 7.74 26.73
N LYS A 173 9.23 8.53 26.75
CA LYS A 173 9.26 9.95 27.17
C LYS A 173 8.41 10.21 28.41
N GLU A 174 8.82 11.20 29.19
CA GLU A 174 8.06 11.72 30.33
C GLU A 174 7.01 12.73 29.85
N ALA A 175 5.73 12.51 30.17
CA ALA A 175 4.67 13.48 29.99
C ALA A 175 4.75 14.56 31.07
N GLN A 176 4.65 15.83 30.66
CA GLN A 176 4.87 16.99 31.51
C GLN A 176 3.56 17.61 31.93
N LEU A 177 3.43 17.98 33.21
CA LEU A 177 2.22 18.62 33.72
C LEU A 177 2.03 20.01 33.09
N LYS A 178 0.90 20.22 32.42
CA LYS A 178 0.45 21.51 31.89
C LYS A 178 -1.05 21.67 32.17
N GLY A 179 -1.38 22.64 33.01
CA GLY A 179 -2.76 22.86 33.45
C GLY A 179 -3.33 21.61 34.13
N GLU A 180 -4.41 21.07 33.55
CA GLU A 180 -5.16 19.95 34.12
C GLU A 180 -4.64 18.55 33.70
N TYR A 181 -3.59 18.48 32.87
CA TYR A 181 -3.12 17.23 32.28
C TYR A 181 -1.60 17.10 32.29
N PHE A 182 -1.10 15.88 32.42
CA PHE A 182 0.23 15.51 31.95
C PHE A 182 0.15 15.32 30.43
N GLU A 183 0.86 16.14 29.69
CA GLU A 183 0.87 16.13 28.23
C GLU A 183 2.14 15.46 27.71
N THR A 184 1.99 14.53 26.77
CA THR A 184 3.14 13.99 26.05
C THR A 184 3.72 15.01 25.09
N THR A 185 4.93 14.69 24.59
CA THR A 185 5.35 15.24 23.29
C THR A 185 4.34 14.87 22.20
N THR A 186 4.40 15.60 21.10
CA THR A 186 3.66 15.27 19.89
C THR A 186 4.29 14.07 19.19
N TYR A 187 3.44 13.15 18.72
CA TYR A 187 3.77 11.99 17.90
C TYR A 187 3.35 12.21 16.46
N THR A 188 4.10 11.63 15.53
CA THR A 188 3.83 11.64 14.09
C THR A 188 3.93 10.23 13.53
N VAL A 189 3.01 9.86 12.63
CA VAL A 189 3.08 8.61 11.86
C VAL A 189 3.84 8.88 10.56
N GLN A 190 4.93 8.16 10.34
CA GLN A 190 5.73 8.20 9.11
C GLN A 190 5.41 6.97 8.26
N THR A 191 5.13 7.15 6.97
CA THR A 191 4.74 6.08 6.05
C THR A 191 5.02 6.45 4.59
N ASN A 192 5.22 5.46 3.71
CA ASN A 192 5.17 5.66 2.25
C ASN A 192 3.75 5.66 1.69
N ALA A 193 2.72 5.48 2.52
CA ALA A 193 1.33 5.49 2.09
C ALA A 193 0.91 6.87 1.58
N LYS A 194 0.24 6.92 0.42
CA LYS A 194 -0.30 8.18 -0.14
C LYS A 194 -1.52 8.68 0.61
N LYS A 195 -2.34 7.77 1.15
CA LYS A 195 -3.52 8.09 1.95
C LYS A 195 -3.78 6.99 2.97
N GLY A 196 -4.55 7.31 4.00
CA GLY A 196 -4.90 6.37 5.03
C GLY A 196 -5.37 7.04 6.31
N THR A 197 -5.79 6.21 7.25
CA THR A 197 -6.20 6.65 8.58
C THR A 197 -5.51 5.82 9.65
N PHE A 198 -5.39 6.37 10.85
CA PHE A 198 -4.90 5.64 12.00
C PHE A 198 -5.68 5.95 13.27
N LYS A 199 -5.63 5.01 14.21
CA LYS A 199 -6.14 5.15 15.57
C LYS A 199 -5.03 4.83 16.56
N VAL A 200 -5.12 5.44 17.73
CA VAL A 200 -4.19 5.18 18.83
C VAL A 200 -4.89 4.29 19.86
N GLN A 201 -4.36 3.09 20.04
CA GLN A 201 -4.76 2.18 21.10
C GLN A 201 -3.83 2.38 22.29
N MET A 202 -4.37 2.37 23.50
CA MET A 202 -3.60 2.54 24.72
C MET A 202 -3.92 1.42 25.72
N ASN A 203 -2.90 0.93 26.40
CA ASN A 203 -3.03 0.02 27.53
C ASN A 203 -2.58 0.72 28.81
N ASN A 204 -3.23 0.38 29.92
CA ASN A 204 -2.98 0.98 31.24
C ASN A 204 -3.22 2.51 31.30
N ALA A 205 -4.02 3.05 30.38
CA ALA A 205 -4.41 4.45 30.39
C ALA A 205 -5.36 4.75 31.57
N PRO A 206 -5.06 5.73 32.43
CA PRO A 206 -5.99 6.17 33.47
C PRO A 206 -7.32 6.66 32.90
N GLN A 207 -8.40 6.53 33.67
CA GLN A 207 -9.70 7.06 33.26
C GLN A 207 -9.60 8.57 32.97
N GLY A 208 -10.20 8.99 31.86
CA GLY A 208 -10.15 10.39 31.40
C GLY A 208 -8.93 10.73 30.55
N THR A 209 -8.04 9.76 30.27
CA THR A 209 -6.98 9.91 29.27
C THR A 209 -7.57 10.12 27.88
N ARG A 210 -7.01 11.06 27.11
CA ARG A 210 -7.49 11.41 25.78
C ARG A 210 -6.35 11.48 24.77
N VAL A 211 -6.65 11.09 23.54
CA VAL A 211 -5.78 11.33 22.38
C VAL A 211 -6.31 12.57 21.69
N VAL A 212 -5.43 13.55 21.47
CA VAL A 212 -5.80 14.84 20.89
C VAL A 212 -4.86 15.24 19.77
N THR A 213 -5.31 16.14 18.89
CA THR A 213 -4.49 16.78 17.87
C THR A 213 -3.44 17.72 18.49
N GLU A 214 -2.55 18.25 17.66
CA GLU A 214 -1.60 19.30 18.08
C GLU A 214 -2.33 20.54 18.65
N GLN A 215 -3.54 20.83 18.16
CA GLN A 215 -4.41 21.92 18.60
C GLN A 215 -5.25 21.58 19.85
N GLY A 216 -5.17 20.35 20.36
CA GLY A 216 -5.89 19.90 21.56
C GLY A 216 -7.31 19.39 21.31
N GLU A 217 -7.71 19.18 20.05
CA GLU A 217 -9.01 18.58 19.71
C GLU A 217 -8.97 17.07 19.93
N ALA A 218 -9.95 16.51 20.65
CA ALA A 218 -10.05 15.07 20.85
C ALA A 218 -10.56 14.36 19.59
N LYS A 219 -9.86 13.30 19.16
CA LYS A 219 -10.23 12.49 18.00
C LYS A 219 -9.99 11.01 18.27
N GLU A 220 -10.86 10.17 17.70
CA GLU A 220 -10.71 8.71 17.72
C GLU A 220 -9.96 8.17 16.49
N MET A 221 -10.01 8.91 15.39
CA MET A 221 -9.40 8.56 14.12
C MET A 221 -8.71 9.78 13.53
N PHE A 222 -7.52 9.56 13.01
CA PHE A 222 -6.65 10.58 12.43
C PHE A 222 -6.35 10.22 10.98
N LEU A 223 -6.19 11.23 10.13
CA LEU A 223 -5.63 11.09 8.80
C LEU A 223 -4.11 11.01 8.88
N ILE A 224 -3.48 10.30 7.94
CA ILE A 224 -2.02 10.36 7.82
C ILE A 224 -1.56 11.81 7.62
N GLY A 225 -0.43 12.18 8.23
CA GLY A 225 0.05 13.56 8.29
C GLY A 225 -0.48 14.36 9.48
N GLU A 226 -1.61 13.98 10.10
CA GLU A 226 -2.01 14.55 11.38
C GLU A 226 -1.06 14.07 12.49
N LYS A 227 -0.78 14.99 13.41
CA LYS A 227 -0.01 14.69 14.61
C LYS A 227 -0.95 14.54 15.81
N PHE A 228 -0.53 13.75 16.79
CA PHE A 228 -1.32 13.52 17.99
C PHE A 228 -0.47 13.61 19.25
N ARG A 229 -1.12 13.82 20.40
CA ARG A 229 -0.52 13.74 21.74
C ARG A 229 -1.52 13.15 22.72
N ILE A 230 -1.02 12.66 23.84
CA ILE A 230 -1.83 12.05 24.89
C ILE A 230 -1.92 13.02 26.07
N LEU A 231 -3.14 13.20 26.57
CA LEU A 231 -3.44 13.98 27.77
C LEU A 231 -3.87 13.03 28.87
N VAL A 232 -3.07 12.93 29.93
CA VAL A 232 -3.38 12.12 31.11
C VAL A 232 -3.84 13.05 32.24
N PRO A 233 -5.00 12.85 32.88
CA PRO A 233 -5.49 13.77 33.91
C PRO A 233 -4.51 13.96 35.06
N LYS A 234 -4.36 15.19 35.58
CA LYS A 234 -3.44 15.51 36.69
C LYS A 234 -3.73 14.72 37.98
N SER A 235 -4.96 14.23 38.14
CA SER A 235 -5.37 13.37 39.26
C SER A 235 -4.81 11.95 39.19
N SER A 236 -4.19 11.57 38.08
CA SER A 236 -3.59 10.26 37.88
C SER A 236 -2.31 10.13 38.71
N LYS A 237 -2.21 9.05 39.49
CA LYS A 237 -0.96 8.69 40.20
C LYS A 237 0.17 8.46 39.20
N SER A 238 1.41 8.70 39.61
CA SER A 238 2.61 8.39 38.81
C SER A 238 2.54 6.96 38.30
N ASN A 239 2.61 6.80 36.98
CA ASN A 239 2.57 5.51 36.33
C ASN A 239 3.13 5.63 34.90
N GLU A 240 3.05 4.53 34.17
CA GLU A 240 3.28 4.46 32.73
C GLU A 240 2.07 3.87 31.99
N LEU A 241 1.97 4.22 30.71
CA LEU A 241 1.03 3.63 29.77
C LEU A 241 1.79 3.19 28.51
N SER A 242 1.27 2.18 27.84
CA SER A 242 1.73 1.81 26.50
C SER A 242 0.73 2.28 25.46
N LEU A 243 1.22 2.66 24.28
CA LEU A 243 0.39 3.00 23.14
C LEU A 243 0.87 2.29 21.87
N LYS A 244 -0.08 1.94 21.01
CA LYS A 244 0.12 1.42 19.66
C LYS A 244 -0.69 2.25 18.68
N VAL A 245 -0.14 2.44 17.49
CA VAL A 245 -0.88 2.99 16.36
C VAL A 245 -1.32 1.84 15.47
N VAL A 246 -2.63 1.74 15.23
CA VAL A 246 -3.21 0.82 14.26
C VAL A 246 -3.72 1.66 13.10
N SER A 247 -3.25 1.36 11.90
CA SER A 247 -3.54 2.15 10.71
C SER A 247 -4.07 1.30 9.59
N ASN A 248 -4.88 1.91 8.74
CA ASN A 248 -5.25 1.38 7.44
C ASN A 248 -4.67 2.32 6.38
N LEU A 249 -3.66 1.83 5.67
CA LEU A 249 -2.81 2.59 4.78
C LEU A 249 -3.03 2.13 3.35
N THR A 250 -3.28 3.07 2.44
CA THR A 250 -3.57 2.78 1.04
C THR A 250 -2.42 3.22 0.15
N ASN A 251 -1.94 2.30 -0.67
CA ASN A 251 -0.93 2.52 -1.69
C ASN A 251 -1.33 1.86 -3.01
N TYR A 252 -0.61 2.21 -4.07
CA TYR A 252 -0.71 1.51 -5.33
C TYR A 252 0.09 0.21 -5.29
N ASN A 253 -0.50 -0.86 -5.82
CA ASN A 253 0.16 -2.12 -6.10
C ASN A 253 0.01 -2.44 -7.58
N ALA A 254 1.08 -2.94 -8.19
CA ALA A 254 1.06 -3.44 -9.56
C ALA A 254 0.59 -4.90 -9.54
N ILE A 255 -0.71 -5.10 -9.72
CA ILE A 255 -1.37 -6.41 -9.60
C ILE A 255 -1.25 -7.16 -10.92
N ALA A 256 -0.67 -8.36 -10.87
CA ALA A 256 -0.50 -9.24 -12.00
C ALA A 256 -1.75 -10.12 -12.20
N TYR A 257 -2.16 -10.26 -13.46
CA TYR A 257 -3.22 -11.15 -13.90
C TYR A 257 -2.65 -12.17 -14.88
N LYS A 258 -2.89 -13.44 -14.60
CA LYS A 258 -2.30 -14.55 -15.35
C LYS A 258 -3.10 -14.80 -16.63
N GLY A 259 -2.41 -14.73 -17.76
CA GLY A 259 -2.92 -15.13 -19.07
C GLY A 259 -2.96 -16.64 -19.27
N THR A 260 -2.99 -17.06 -20.53
CA THR A 260 -2.90 -18.47 -20.93
C THR A 260 -1.61 -18.71 -21.72
N GLU A 261 -1.45 -19.88 -22.34
CA GLU A 261 -0.31 -20.13 -23.24
C GLU A 261 -0.30 -19.21 -24.48
N THR A 262 -1.46 -18.67 -24.86
CA THR A 262 -1.61 -17.82 -26.07
C THR A 262 -2.02 -16.39 -25.78
N ILE A 263 -2.53 -16.13 -24.58
CA ILE A 263 -2.95 -14.82 -24.09
C ILE A 263 -1.91 -14.35 -23.08
N GLN A 264 -1.42 -13.13 -23.24
CA GLN A 264 -0.40 -12.58 -22.35
C GLN A 264 -0.89 -12.35 -20.92
N ASP A 265 0.07 -12.41 -19.98
CA ASP A 265 -0.13 -11.85 -18.64
C ASP A 265 -0.30 -10.33 -18.74
N ALA A 266 -1.07 -9.75 -17.82
CA ALA A 266 -1.32 -8.32 -17.75
C ALA A 266 -1.04 -7.79 -16.33
N THR A 267 -0.80 -6.49 -16.21
CA THR A 267 -0.70 -5.82 -14.91
C THR A 267 -1.61 -4.61 -14.86
N VAL A 268 -2.22 -4.37 -13.70
CA VAL A 268 -3.03 -3.18 -13.42
C VAL A 268 -2.51 -2.53 -12.15
N LEU A 269 -2.27 -1.21 -12.20
CA LEU A 269 -1.93 -0.46 -11.00
C LEU A 269 -3.21 -0.14 -10.21
N LEU A 270 -3.35 -0.75 -9.03
CA LEU A 270 -4.56 -0.67 -8.22
C LEU A 270 -4.26 -0.15 -6.83
N GLU A 271 -5.15 0.67 -6.28
CA GLU A 271 -5.11 1.01 -4.87
C GLU A 271 -5.44 -0.23 -4.01
N ARG A 272 -4.61 -0.48 -3.01
CA ARG A 272 -4.76 -1.55 -2.03
C ARG A 272 -4.50 -1.00 -0.64
N SER A 273 -5.38 -1.39 0.27
CA SER A 273 -5.33 -1.02 1.68
C SER A 273 -4.67 -2.13 2.50
N THR A 274 -3.73 -1.75 3.34
CA THR A 274 -2.99 -2.66 4.22
C THR A 274 -3.11 -2.15 5.65
N GLU A 275 -3.47 -3.05 6.58
CA GLU A 275 -3.39 -2.73 8.00
C GLU A 275 -1.93 -2.77 8.47
N GLN A 276 -1.50 -1.74 9.19
CA GLN A 276 -0.18 -1.68 9.81
C GLN A 276 -0.31 -1.35 11.29
N VAL A 277 0.46 -2.04 12.12
CA VAL A 277 0.48 -1.87 13.57
C VAL A 277 1.88 -1.48 14.01
N SER A 278 2.00 -0.39 14.77
CA SER A 278 3.29 0.03 15.30
C SER A 278 3.80 -0.94 16.37
N THR A 279 5.10 -0.83 16.66
CA THR A 279 5.62 -1.34 17.93
C THR A 279 4.94 -0.67 19.13
N ASP A 280 5.03 -1.30 20.30
CA ASP A 280 4.63 -0.69 21.57
C ASP A 280 5.51 0.50 21.90
N LEU A 281 4.89 1.66 22.10
CA LEU A 281 5.52 2.88 22.60
C LEU A 281 5.17 3.07 24.06
N GLN A 282 6.11 3.58 24.85
CA GLN A 282 5.94 3.75 26.30
C GLN A 282 5.97 5.23 26.67
N VAL A 283 5.08 5.62 27.59
CA VAL A 283 5.00 6.97 28.16
C VAL A 283 4.87 6.84 29.67
N TYR A 284 5.53 7.72 30.42
CA TYR A 284 5.35 7.79 31.87
C TYR A 284 5.14 9.22 32.34
N TRP A 285 4.60 9.39 33.54
CA TRP A 285 4.46 10.70 34.20
C TRP A 285 4.72 10.58 35.69
N LYS A 286 5.09 11.71 36.31
CA LYS A 286 5.34 11.81 37.76
C LYS A 286 4.38 12.82 38.38
N ALA A 287 3.46 12.33 39.20
CA ALA A 287 2.60 13.15 40.04
C ALA A 287 3.32 13.52 41.34
N ASN A 288 3.90 14.73 41.36
CA ASN A 288 4.54 15.30 42.54
C ASN A 288 3.59 16.28 43.24
N GLY A 289 3.51 16.20 44.57
CA GLY A 289 2.79 17.17 45.41
C GLY A 289 3.74 18.02 46.24
N SER A 290 3.21 19.09 46.84
CA SER A 290 3.91 19.84 47.90
C SER A 290 2.98 20.01 49.11
N LEU A 291 3.55 19.94 50.31
CA LEU A 291 2.85 20.19 51.57
C LEU A 291 3.30 21.55 52.11
N LYS A 292 2.35 22.48 52.26
CA LYS A 292 2.59 23.75 52.95
C LYS A 292 1.92 23.72 54.31
N VAL A 293 2.73 23.64 55.37
CA VAL A 293 2.26 23.79 56.75
C VAL A 293 2.28 25.27 57.10
N MET A 294 1.12 25.83 57.49
CA MET A 294 1.04 27.19 58.01
C MET A 294 0.72 27.13 59.49
N LYS A 295 1.64 27.60 60.34
CA LYS A 295 1.38 27.80 61.76
C LYS A 295 0.64 29.12 61.94
N VAL A 296 -0.44 29.09 62.72
CA VAL A 296 -1.16 30.29 63.17
C VAL A 296 -0.97 30.38 64.68
N ASP A 297 -0.65 31.58 65.17
CA ASP A 297 -0.51 31.88 66.60
C ASP A 297 -1.79 32.57 67.11
N GLU A 298 -1.99 32.55 68.43
CA GLU A 298 -3.20 33.05 69.12
C GLU A 298 -3.33 34.57 69.12
#